data_AF-A0A9E5N5W5-F1
#
_entry.id   AF-A0A9E5N5W5-F1
#
_cell.length_a   1.000
_cell.length_b   1.000
_cell.length_c   1.000
_cell.angle_alpha   90.00
_cell.angle_beta   90.00
_cell.angle_gamma   90.00
#
_symmetry.space_group_name_H-M   'P 1'
#
loop_
_entity.id
_entity.type
_entity.pdbx_description
1 polymer ?
#
loop_
_entity_poly.entity_id
_entity_poly.type
_entity_poly.pdbx_seq_one_letter_code
_entity_poly.pdbx_strand_id
1 'polypeptide(L)'
;REINYRETVRANKELRQKAEYFAKSLAQERDLICQLKEMDMRLRGLLHMKNPNDIVELGGIGGPSIEDAHNLTLVLNSGNGLSKELFQMNVNELEREAWERKQSFREIGDYLTYKRSLLLATPSIWPTFGRVTSSYSWRRHPLTARREFHYALDIANLKGSPVRATADGRVVVAGWQGTYGRSVMIDHGHGFSTRYAHNSTILVKPGEKVKRGQIIALSGDTGLVTASHVHYEVWYKGKPVNPLLYVKSKPVFAKQ
;
A
#
# COMPACT_ATOMS: atom_id res chain seq x y z
N ARG A 1 -12.89 68.41 18.49
CA ARG A 1 -12.55 67.15 19.19
C ARG A 1 -11.04 67.13 19.35
N GLU A 2 -10.52 67.53 20.51
CA GLU A 2 -9.10 67.37 20.83
C GLU A 2 -8.79 65.87 20.89
N ILE A 3 -7.91 65.42 20.00
CA ILE A 3 -7.37 64.06 20.06
C ILE A 3 -6.40 64.07 21.25
N ASN A 4 -6.72 63.30 22.29
CA ASN A 4 -5.89 63.18 23.47
C ASN A 4 -4.58 62.46 23.11
N TYR A 5 -3.57 63.25 22.76
CA TYR A 5 -2.28 62.78 22.23
C TYR A 5 -1.63 61.68 23.08
N ARG A 6 -1.77 61.76 24.41
CA ARG A 6 -1.23 60.75 25.34
C ARG A 6 -1.94 59.40 25.23
N GLU A 7 -3.26 59.39 25.06
CA GLU A 7 -4.03 58.16 24.81
C GLU A 7 -3.67 57.56 23.46
N THR A 8 -3.47 58.39 22.44
CA THR A 8 -3.08 57.94 21.09
C THR A 8 -1.70 57.29 21.09
N VAL A 9 -0.73 57.85 21.82
CA VAL A 9 0.62 57.28 21.96
C VAL A 9 0.57 55.94 22.72
N ARG A 10 -0.24 55.83 23.76
CA ARG A 10 -0.41 54.58 24.52
C ARG A 10 -1.06 53.49 23.66
N ALA A 11 -2.15 53.81 22.96
CA ALA A 11 -2.83 52.90 22.04
C ALA A 11 -1.92 52.43 20.91
N ASN A 12 -1.11 53.33 20.32
CA ASN A 12 -0.12 52.97 19.31
C ASN A 12 0.97 52.04 19.84
N LYS A 13 1.41 52.22 21.09
CA LYS A 13 2.38 51.32 21.74
C LYS A 13 1.80 49.91 21.93
N GLU A 14 0.55 49.81 22.39
CA GLU A 14 -0.14 48.52 22.55
C GLU A 14 -0.39 47.82 21.21
N LEU A 15 -0.76 48.56 20.17
CA LEU A 15 -0.92 48.03 18.81
C LEU A 15 0.40 47.46 18.26
N ARG A 16 1.53 48.15 18.48
CA ARG A 16 2.86 47.65 18.09
C ARG A 16 3.22 46.35 18.80
N GLN A 17 2.99 46.27 20.11
CA GLN A 17 3.26 45.04 20.87
C GLN A 17 2.41 43.85 20.38
N LYS A 18 1.13 44.09 20.09
CA LYS A 18 0.25 43.06 19.49
C LYS A 18 0.76 42.63 18.11
N ALA A 19 1.15 43.59 17.25
CA ALA A 19 1.68 43.30 15.93
C ALA A 19 2.99 42.48 15.98
N GLU A 20 3.90 42.81 16.90
CA GLU A 20 5.13 42.04 17.13
C GLU A 20 4.83 40.61 17.59
N TYR A 21 3.87 40.43 18.50
CA TYR A 21 3.44 39.10 18.94
C TYR A 21 2.87 38.29 17.78
N PHE A 22 1.97 38.87 16.98
CA PHE A 22 1.40 38.20 15.81
C PHE A 22 2.47 37.85 14.77
N ALA A 23 3.44 38.74 14.51
CA ALA A 23 4.54 38.46 13.60
C ALA A 23 5.40 37.28 14.07
N LYS A 24 5.70 37.20 15.37
CA LYS A 24 6.42 36.04 15.95
C LYS A 24 5.62 34.75 15.81
N SER A 25 4.32 34.79 16.07
CA SER A 25 3.44 33.61 15.91
C SER A 25 3.41 33.13 14.46
N LEU A 26 3.30 34.05 13.49
CA LEU A 26 3.32 33.71 12.05
C LEU A 26 4.68 33.11 11.62
N ALA A 27 5.78 33.63 12.16
CA ALA A 27 7.10 33.06 11.89
C ALA A 27 7.23 31.61 12.42
N GLN A 28 6.66 31.33 13.59
CA GLN A 28 6.62 29.96 14.14
C GLN A 28 5.79 29.01 13.29
N GLU A 29 4.61 29.44 12.82
CA GLU A 29 3.76 28.63 11.93
C GLU A 29 4.46 28.35 10.59
N ARG A 30 5.18 29.32 10.03
CA ARG A 30 5.99 29.11 8.83
C ARG A 30 7.09 28.09 9.04
N ASP A 31 7.81 28.16 10.16
CA ASP A 31 8.84 27.18 10.47
C ASP A 31 8.27 25.76 10.59
N LEU A 32 7.09 25.62 11.20
CA LEU A 32 6.38 24.34 11.28
C LEU A 32 6.04 23.80 9.89
N ILE A 33 5.53 24.63 8.98
CA ILE A 33 5.23 24.22 7.59
C ILE A 33 6.52 23.79 6.87
N CYS A 34 7.64 24.48 7.10
CA CYS A 34 8.95 24.09 6.57
C CYS A 34 9.40 22.71 7.09
N GLN A 35 9.26 22.45 8.40
CA GLN A 35 9.57 21.13 8.98
C GLN A 35 8.66 20.03 8.40
N LEU A 36 7.37 20.31 8.23
CA LEU A 36 6.42 19.39 7.60
C LEU A 36 6.79 19.10 6.14
N LYS A 37 7.33 20.09 5.43
CA LYS A 37 7.87 19.93 4.06
C LYS A 37 9.06 19.00 4.03
N GLU A 38 10.01 19.18 4.94
CA GLU A 38 11.18 18.31 4.99
C GLU A 38 10.79 16.86 5.34
N MET A 39 9.87 16.67 6.29
CA MET A 39 9.37 15.34 6.65
C MET A 39 8.67 14.66 5.47
N ASP A 40 7.82 15.37 4.74
CA ASP A 40 7.16 14.85 3.54
C ASP A 40 8.16 14.40 2.47
N MET A 41 9.18 15.22 2.19
CA MET A 41 10.25 14.86 1.24
C MET A 41 11.01 13.61 1.69
N ARG A 42 11.33 13.52 2.99
CA ARG A 42 11.96 12.32 3.57
C ARG A 42 11.08 11.08 3.43
N LEU A 43 9.78 11.18 3.71
CA LEU A 43 8.83 10.07 3.55
C LEU A 43 8.73 9.62 2.09
N ARG A 44 8.60 10.56 1.16
CA ARG A 44 8.57 10.26 -0.28
C ARG A 44 9.87 9.57 -0.73
N GLY A 45 11.02 10.03 -0.23
CA GLY A 45 12.32 9.41 -0.46
C GLY A 45 12.41 7.97 0.07
N LEU A 46 12.03 7.75 1.34
CA LEU A 46 12.02 6.42 1.97
C LEU A 46 11.08 5.43 1.27
N LEU A 47 9.95 5.92 0.78
CA LEU A 47 8.95 5.11 0.10
C LEU A 47 9.26 4.89 -1.39
N HIS A 48 10.39 5.42 -1.89
CA HIS A 48 10.74 5.46 -3.31
C HIS A 48 9.56 5.94 -4.20
N MET A 49 8.83 6.95 -3.73
CA MET A 49 7.76 7.58 -4.51
C MET A 49 8.43 8.42 -5.60
N LYS A 50 8.56 7.85 -6.81
CA LYS A 50 9.41 8.41 -7.88
C LYS A 50 8.79 9.62 -8.62
N ASN A 51 7.46 9.80 -8.62
CA ASN A 51 6.81 11.00 -9.19
C ASN A 51 5.28 11.03 -8.91
N PRO A 52 4.61 12.20 -9.08
CA PRO A 52 3.15 12.39 -8.93
C PRO A 52 2.27 11.45 -9.78
N ASN A 53 2.84 10.79 -10.79
CA ASN A 53 2.11 9.93 -11.73
C ASN A 53 2.17 8.42 -11.40
N ASP A 54 2.94 7.99 -10.40
CA ASP A 54 2.99 6.57 -9.96
C ASP A 54 1.85 6.20 -9.00
N ILE A 55 0.94 7.16 -8.75
CA ILE A 55 -0.26 7.01 -7.95
C ILE A 55 -1.41 7.38 -8.87
N VAL A 56 -2.43 6.53 -8.91
CA VAL A 56 -3.76 6.73 -9.52
C VAL A 56 -4.05 8.21 -9.81
N GLU A 57 -4.27 8.54 -11.08
CA GLU A 57 -4.68 9.84 -11.66
C GLU A 57 -5.33 10.84 -10.68
N LEU A 58 -4.54 11.47 -9.82
CA LEU A 58 -4.94 12.61 -9.01
C LEU A 58 -3.74 13.53 -8.94
N GLY A 59 -3.67 14.43 -9.93
CA GLY A 59 -2.63 15.43 -10.05
C GLY A 59 -2.54 16.29 -8.79
N GLY A 60 -1.35 16.33 -8.19
CA GLY A 60 -0.99 17.21 -7.09
C GLY A 60 0.37 17.85 -7.37
N ILE A 61 0.35 19.16 -7.61
CA ILE A 61 1.53 20.03 -7.80
C ILE A 61 2.08 20.33 -6.40
N GLY A 62 3.26 19.82 -6.08
CA GLY A 62 3.85 19.97 -4.74
C GLY A 62 5.23 20.61 -4.81
N GLY A 63 5.29 21.94 -4.78
CA GLY A 63 6.54 22.67 -4.55
C GLY A 63 6.35 24.19 -4.62
N PRO A 64 6.80 24.98 -3.63
CA PRO A 64 6.86 26.43 -3.76
C PRO A 64 7.92 26.82 -4.79
N SER A 65 7.65 27.87 -5.54
CA SER A 65 8.55 28.45 -6.52
C SER A 65 9.69 29.20 -5.82
N ILE A 66 10.82 29.38 -6.52
CA ILE A 66 11.95 30.19 -6.03
C ILE A 66 11.53 31.64 -5.74
N GLU A 67 10.45 32.12 -6.37
CA GLU A 67 9.85 33.45 -6.14
C GLU A 67 9.20 33.57 -4.75
N ASP A 68 8.64 32.49 -4.20
CA ASP A 68 7.92 32.53 -2.91
C ASP A 68 8.88 32.79 -1.73
N ALA A 69 10.09 32.20 -1.78
CA ALA A 69 11.16 32.46 -0.80
C ALA A 69 11.74 33.87 -0.93
N HIS A 70 11.79 34.41 -2.15
CA HIS A 70 12.31 35.74 -2.43
C HIS A 70 11.36 36.85 -1.96
N ASN A 71 10.05 36.66 -2.14
CA ASN A 71 9.02 37.59 -1.69
C ASN A 71 9.01 37.73 -0.16
N LEU A 72 9.30 36.66 0.59
CA LEU A 72 9.40 36.68 2.05
C LEU A 72 10.50 37.62 2.58
N THR A 73 11.64 37.61 1.91
CA THR A 73 12.85 38.33 2.33
C THR A 73 12.67 39.83 2.12
N LEU A 74 11.91 40.23 1.10
CA LEU A 74 11.55 41.61 0.82
C LEU A 74 10.59 42.20 1.86
N VAL A 75 9.70 41.37 2.44
CA VAL A 75 8.73 41.80 3.45
C VAL A 75 9.36 42.00 4.83
N LEU A 76 10.32 41.16 5.22
CA LEU A 76 11.03 41.32 6.50
C LEU A 76 11.90 42.57 6.55
N ASN A 77 12.33 43.08 5.39
CA ASN A 77 13.22 44.24 5.28
C ASN A 77 12.49 45.56 4.94
N SER A 78 11.18 45.55 4.68
CA SER A 78 10.44 46.77 4.36
C SER A 78 10.05 47.50 5.66
N GLY A 79 10.93 48.38 6.13
CA GLY A 79 10.75 49.23 7.32
C GLY A 79 9.64 50.30 7.24
N ASN A 80 8.71 50.18 6.30
CA ASN A 80 7.53 51.04 6.18
C ASN A 80 6.29 50.22 6.56
N GLY A 81 5.49 50.74 7.50
CA GLY A 81 4.52 49.99 8.29
C GLY A 81 3.70 48.94 7.55
N LEU A 82 3.47 47.80 8.24
CA LEU A 82 2.64 46.67 7.80
C LEU A 82 1.40 47.15 7.02
N SER A 83 1.46 47.09 5.69
CA SER A 83 0.28 47.31 4.87
C SER A 83 -0.65 46.12 5.09
N LYS A 84 -1.93 46.42 5.29
CA LYS A 84 -2.97 45.39 5.51
C LYS A 84 -2.99 44.40 4.35
N GLU A 85 -2.71 44.88 3.14
CA GLU A 85 -2.63 44.12 1.90
C GLU A 85 -1.49 43.08 1.96
N LEU A 86 -0.29 43.49 2.39
CA LEU A 86 0.86 42.60 2.50
C LEU A 86 0.67 41.55 3.59
N PHE A 87 0.07 41.93 4.71
CA PHE A 87 -0.31 40.99 5.76
C PHE A 87 -1.31 39.95 5.22
N GLN A 88 -2.36 40.40 4.52
CA GLN A 88 -3.36 39.50 3.94
C GLN A 88 -2.74 38.55 2.91
N MET A 89 -1.81 39.04 2.08
CA MET A 89 -1.07 38.18 1.12
C MET A 89 -0.28 37.08 1.83
N ASN A 90 0.45 37.42 2.91
CA ASN A 90 1.22 36.44 3.68
C ASN A 90 0.33 35.38 4.36
N VAL A 91 -0.82 35.79 4.90
CA VAL A 91 -1.79 34.86 5.50
C VAL A 91 -2.37 33.93 4.43
N ASN A 92 -2.79 34.47 3.29
CA ASN A 92 -3.33 33.67 2.18
C ASN A 92 -2.28 32.68 1.64
N GLU A 93 -1.01 33.08 1.60
CA GLU A 93 0.10 32.20 1.23
C GLU A 93 0.32 31.09 2.26
N LEU A 94 0.33 31.43 3.55
CA LEU A 94 0.46 30.44 4.62
C LEU A 94 -0.68 29.41 4.58
N GLU A 95 -1.92 29.87 4.38
CA GLU A 95 -3.08 29.01 4.23
C GLU A 95 -2.97 28.09 3.02
N ARG A 96 -2.46 28.61 1.89
CA ARG A 96 -2.18 27.83 0.67
C ARG A 96 -1.14 26.74 0.95
N GLU A 97 0.01 27.09 1.53
CA GLU A 97 1.07 26.12 1.85
C GLU A 97 0.59 25.05 2.83
N ALA A 98 -0.18 25.44 3.86
CA ALA A 98 -0.75 24.51 4.81
C ALA A 98 -1.75 23.55 4.13
N TRP A 99 -2.55 24.05 3.20
CA TRP A 99 -3.48 23.24 2.41
C TRP A 99 -2.74 22.25 1.51
N GLU A 100 -1.72 22.70 0.78
CA GLU A 100 -0.88 21.84 -0.06
C GLU A 100 -0.19 20.76 0.77
N ARG A 101 0.35 21.12 1.95
CA ARG A 101 0.96 20.17 2.88
C ARG A 101 -0.03 19.11 3.34
N LYS A 102 -1.27 19.51 3.64
CA LYS A 102 -2.35 18.59 4.02
C LYS A 102 -2.70 17.62 2.88
N GLN A 103 -2.78 18.09 1.64
CA GLN A 103 -3.02 17.19 0.49
C GLN A 103 -1.86 16.22 0.29
N SER A 104 -0.62 16.69 0.40
CA SER A 104 0.57 15.85 0.28
C SER A 104 0.58 14.69 1.29
N PHE A 105 0.26 14.95 2.55
CA PHE A 105 0.16 13.88 3.56
C PHE A 105 -1.00 12.92 3.30
N ARG A 106 -2.11 13.40 2.75
CA ARG A 106 -3.22 12.54 2.33
C ARG A 106 -2.77 11.57 1.23
N GLU A 107 -2.06 12.06 0.22
CA GLU A 107 -1.51 11.21 -0.85
C GLU A 107 -0.56 10.14 -0.31
N ILE A 108 0.33 10.51 0.64
CA ILE A 108 1.22 9.54 1.29
C ILE A 108 0.39 8.48 2.04
N GLY A 109 -0.64 8.90 2.78
CA GLY A 109 -1.54 7.99 3.48
C GLY A 109 -2.26 7.01 2.55
N ASP A 110 -2.75 7.51 1.41
CA ASP A 110 -3.43 6.71 0.38
C ASP A 110 -2.45 5.73 -0.28
N TYR A 111 -1.22 6.18 -0.59
CA TYR A 111 -0.15 5.34 -1.10
C TYR A 111 0.21 4.21 -0.15
N LEU A 112 0.39 4.51 1.15
CA LEU A 112 0.69 3.51 2.17
C LEU A 112 -0.44 2.49 2.31
N THR A 113 -1.68 2.96 2.25
CA THR A 113 -2.87 2.11 2.28
C THR A 113 -2.90 1.17 1.07
N TYR A 114 -2.65 1.70 -0.12
CA TYR A 114 -2.55 0.92 -1.35
C TYR A 114 -1.42 -0.12 -1.28
N LYS A 115 -0.21 0.29 -0.89
CA LYS A 115 0.94 -0.62 -0.75
C LYS A 115 0.68 -1.71 0.28
N ARG A 116 0.08 -1.38 1.42
CA ARG A 116 -0.33 -2.37 2.42
C ARG A 116 -1.32 -3.38 1.83
N SER A 117 -2.35 -2.90 1.12
CA SER A 117 -3.34 -3.74 0.46
C SER A 117 -2.70 -4.68 -0.55
N LEU A 118 -1.78 -4.17 -1.39
CA LEU A 118 -1.02 -4.96 -2.35
C LEU A 118 -0.17 -6.04 -1.68
N LEU A 119 0.52 -5.72 -0.58
CA LEU A 119 1.32 -6.68 0.19
C LEU A 119 0.49 -7.79 0.83
N LEU A 120 -0.73 -7.48 1.27
CA LEU A 120 -1.65 -8.47 1.81
C LEU A 120 -2.23 -9.39 0.72
N ALA A 121 -2.45 -8.84 -0.47
CA ALA A 121 -2.95 -9.56 -1.64
C ALA A 121 -1.89 -10.40 -2.36
N THR A 122 -0.60 -10.07 -2.19
CA THR A 122 0.48 -10.77 -2.88
C THR A 122 0.81 -12.10 -2.21
N PRO A 123 0.72 -13.25 -2.92
CA PRO A 123 1.14 -14.54 -2.39
C PRO A 123 2.60 -14.49 -1.93
N SER A 124 2.88 -14.96 -0.72
CA SER A 124 4.20 -14.79 -0.10
C SER A 124 4.66 -15.93 0.82
N ILE A 125 3.81 -16.95 1.01
CA ILE A 125 4.13 -18.13 1.83
C ILE A 125 3.85 -19.41 1.05
N TRP A 126 4.44 -20.52 1.49
CA TRP A 126 4.13 -21.84 0.93
C TRP A 126 2.69 -22.26 1.29
N PRO A 127 1.95 -22.86 0.34
CA PRO A 127 0.56 -23.29 0.57
C PRO A 127 0.49 -24.51 1.48
N THR A 128 1.55 -25.30 1.54
CA THR A 128 1.65 -26.52 2.35
C THR A 128 3.13 -26.87 2.51
N PHE A 129 3.44 -27.81 3.39
CA PHE A 129 4.76 -28.40 3.46
C PHE A 129 4.86 -29.58 2.51
N GLY A 130 6.06 -29.87 2.06
CA GLY A 130 6.33 -31.06 1.26
C GLY A 130 7.50 -30.87 0.33
N ARG A 131 7.71 -31.87 -0.52
CA ARG A 131 8.72 -31.82 -1.57
C ARG A 131 8.06 -31.41 -2.87
N VAL A 132 8.66 -30.44 -3.57
CA VAL A 132 8.24 -30.11 -4.93
C VAL A 132 8.53 -31.30 -5.83
N THR A 133 7.50 -31.89 -6.42
CA THR A 133 7.60 -33.01 -7.37
C THR A 133 7.43 -32.58 -8.81
N SER A 134 6.77 -31.45 -9.05
CA SER A 134 6.68 -30.86 -10.38
C SER A 134 6.62 -29.34 -10.30
N SER A 135 7.31 -28.69 -11.22
CA SER A 135 7.42 -27.23 -11.30
C SER A 135 6.56 -26.68 -12.44
N TYR A 136 6.49 -25.35 -12.49
CA TYR A 136 5.89 -24.60 -13.59
C TYR A 136 6.76 -24.72 -14.85
N SER A 137 6.54 -25.74 -15.69
CA SER A 137 7.36 -26.00 -16.88
C SER A 137 6.68 -26.91 -17.90
N TRP A 138 7.27 -27.00 -19.09
CA TRP A 138 6.98 -28.09 -20.01
C TRP A 138 7.37 -29.43 -19.37
N ARG A 139 6.46 -30.40 -19.43
CA ARG A 139 6.69 -31.77 -18.97
C ARG A 139 5.95 -32.78 -19.85
N ARG A 140 6.28 -34.05 -19.68
CA ARG A 140 5.47 -35.15 -20.22
C ARG A 140 4.36 -35.44 -19.21
N HIS A 141 3.10 -35.34 -19.65
CA HIS A 141 1.94 -35.59 -18.81
C HIS A 141 2.05 -37.01 -18.21
N PRO A 142 1.93 -37.19 -16.88
CA PRO A 142 2.14 -38.49 -16.23
C PRO A 142 1.20 -39.61 -16.72
N LEU A 143 -0.06 -39.29 -17.03
CA LEU A 143 -1.06 -40.24 -17.48
C LEU A 143 -1.18 -40.37 -19.00
N THR A 144 -1.20 -39.25 -19.73
CA THR A 144 -1.43 -39.29 -21.20
C THR A 144 -0.14 -39.42 -22.01
N ALA A 145 1.02 -39.31 -21.35
CA ALA A 145 2.35 -39.36 -21.96
C ALA A 145 2.62 -38.30 -23.05
N ARG A 146 1.71 -37.33 -23.25
CA ARG A 146 1.85 -36.21 -24.18
C ARG A 146 2.66 -35.08 -23.56
N ARG A 147 3.31 -34.26 -24.39
CA ARG A 147 4.00 -33.05 -23.91
C ARG A 147 2.96 -31.97 -23.61
N GLU A 148 2.97 -31.45 -22.40
CA GLU A 148 2.08 -30.39 -21.94
C GLU A 148 2.83 -29.36 -21.09
N PHE A 149 2.27 -28.17 -20.95
CA PHE A 149 2.79 -27.17 -20.04
C PHE A 149 2.08 -27.29 -18.69
N HIS A 150 2.85 -27.46 -17.63
CA HIS A 150 2.33 -27.51 -16.26
C HIS A 150 2.26 -26.09 -15.68
N TYR A 151 1.05 -25.59 -15.45
CA TYR A 151 0.81 -24.22 -14.98
C TYR A 151 0.86 -24.06 -13.45
N ALA A 152 1.40 -25.05 -12.74
CA ALA A 152 1.35 -25.12 -11.29
C ALA A 152 2.66 -25.59 -10.66
N LEU A 153 2.66 -25.60 -9.33
CA LEU A 153 3.66 -26.22 -8.48
C LEU A 153 3.01 -27.40 -7.75
N ASP A 154 3.49 -28.62 -8.01
CA ASP A 154 3.03 -29.83 -7.35
C ASP A 154 3.90 -30.11 -6.12
N ILE A 155 3.27 -30.12 -4.94
CA ILE A 155 3.95 -30.31 -3.66
C ILE A 155 3.45 -31.61 -3.02
N ALA A 156 4.28 -32.65 -3.06
CA ALA A 156 3.96 -33.93 -2.47
C ALA A 156 3.96 -33.87 -0.94
N ASN A 157 2.88 -34.36 -0.34
CA ASN A 157 2.66 -34.41 1.09
C ASN A 157 1.74 -35.57 1.49
N LEU A 158 1.70 -35.87 2.78
CA LEU A 158 0.78 -36.87 3.32
C LEU A 158 -0.66 -36.39 3.15
N LYS A 159 -1.56 -37.29 2.78
CA LYS A 159 -3.00 -37.01 2.73
C LYS A 159 -3.48 -36.47 4.07
N GLY A 160 -4.28 -35.41 4.03
CA GLY A 160 -4.73 -34.72 5.24
C GLY A 160 -3.80 -33.60 5.70
N SER A 161 -2.68 -33.33 5.02
CA SER A 161 -1.79 -32.24 5.40
C SER A 161 -2.49 -30.89 5.28
N PRO A 162 -2.25 -29.92 6.19
CA PRO A 162 -2.87 -28.61 6.10
C PRO A 162 -2.50 -27.87 4.80
N VAL A 163 -3.51 -27.30 4.15
CA VAL A 163 -3.36 -26.40 3.00
C VAL A 163 -3.79 -25.01 3.42
N ARG A 164 -2.93 -24.02 3.20
CA ARG A 164 -3.06 -22.66 3.70
C ARG A 164 -3.19 -21.64 2.58
N ALA A 165 -4.01 -20.62 2.79
CA ALA A 165 -4.07 -19.47 1.90
C ALA A 165 -2.73 -18.73 1.89
N THR A 166 -2.18 -18.46 0.71
CA THR A 166 -0.86 -17.83 0.57
C THR A 166 -0.87 -16.30 0.62
N ALA A 167 -2.06 -15.70 0.61
CA ALA A 167 -2.35 -14.28 0.75
C ALA A 167 -3.76 -14.08 1.34
N ASP A 168 -4.06 -12.86 1.79
CA ASP A 168 -5.41 -12.46 2.20
C ASP A 168 -6.32 -12.42 0.97
N GLY A 169 -7.59 -12.81 1.09
CA GLY A 169 -8.50 -12.76 -0.04
C GLY A 169 -9.91 -13.23 0.26
N ARG A 170 -10.67 -13.45 -0.80
CA ARG A 170 -12.02 -14.01 -0.77
C ARG A 170 -12.07 -15.29 -1.58
N VAL A 171 -12.63 -16.35 -0.99
CA VAL A 171 -12.86 -17.62 -1.68
C VAL A 171 -13.88 -17.39 -2.80
N VAL A 172 -13.49 -17.68 -4.04
CA VAL A 172 -14.37 -17.57 -5.22
C VAL A 172 -14.87 -18.95 -5.67
N VAL A 173 -14.11 -20.01 -5.39
CA VAL A 173 -14.50 -21.40 -5.67
C VAL A 173 -14.10 -22.26 -4.49
N ALA A 174 -15.00 -23.16 -4.08
CA ALA A 174 -14.75 -24.19 -3.08
C ALA A 174 -15.68 -25.39 -3.37
N GLY A 175 -15.14 -26.43 -4.02
CA GLY A 175 -15.92 -27.60 -4.41
C GLY A 175 -15.21 -28.51 -5.42
N TRP A 176 -15.95 -29.45 -6.00
CA TRP A 176 -15.42 -30.32 -7.06
C TRP A 176 -15.27 -29.56 -8.38
N GLN A 177 -14.13 -29.70 -9.06
CA GLN A 177 -13.75 -28.96 -10.27
C GLN A 177 -13.11 -29.88 -11.32
N GLY A 178 -13.85 -30.88 -11.79
CA GLY A 178 -13.39 -31.79 -12.85
C GLY A 178 -12.09 -32.51 -12.48
N THR A 179 -11.06 -32.39 -13.33
CA THR A 179 -9.75 -33.03 -13.12
C THR A 179 -9.01 -32.49 -11.89
N TYR A 180 -9.30 -31.28 -11.43
CA TYR A 180 -8.72 -30.72 -10.20
C TYR A 180 -9.25 -31.39 -8.92
N GLY A 181 -10.29 -32.22 -9.00
CA GLY A 181 -10.93 -32.81 -7.83
C GLY A 181 -11.51 -31.72 -6.93
N ARG A 182 -11.36 -31.87 -5.62
CA ARG A 182 -11.77 -30.81 -4.66
C ARG A 182 -10.77 -29.67 -4.70
N SER A 183 -11.22 -28.51 -5.15
CA SER A 183 -10.40 -27.32 -5.31
C SER A 183 -10.96 -26.12 -4.56
N VAL A 184 -10.04 -25.29 -4.05
CA VAL A 184 -10.30 -23.96 -3.54
C VAL A 184 -9.60 -22.96 -4.46
N MET A 185 -10.30 -21.88 -4.84
CA MET A 185 -9.71 -20.74 -5.53
C MET A 185 -10.01 -19.47 -4.74
N ILE A 186 -9.00 -18.64 -4.54
CA ILE A 186 -9.08 -17.40 -3.76
C ILE A 186 -8.71 -16.23 -4.68
N ASP A 187 -9.57 -15.21 -4.73
CA ASP A 187 -9.27 -13.91 -5.29
C ASP A 187 -8.67 -13.02 -4.20
N HIS A 188 -7.46 -12.52 -4.43
CA HIS A 188 -6.73 -11.69 -3.49
C HIS A 188 -6.88 -10.18 -3.78
N GLY A 189 -7.49 -9.82 -4.91
CA GLY A 189 -7.49 -8.46 -5.43
C GLY A 189 -6.18 -8.10 -6.13
N HIS A 190 -6.09 -6.88 -6.66
CA HIS A 190 -4.93 -6.39 -7.45
C HIS A 190 -4.56 -7.30 -8.64
N GLY A 191 -5.51 -8.10 -9.12
CA GLY A 191 -5.32 -9.08 -10.19
C GLY A 191 -4.69 -10.41 -9.76
N PHE A 192 -4.43 -10.64 -8.46
CA PHE A 192 -3.91 -11.89 -7.95
C PHE A 192 -5.02 -12.88 -7.60
N SER A 193 -4.86 -14.13 -8.01
CA SER A 193 -5.65 -15.25 -7.48
C SER A 193 -4.81 -16.51 -7.34
N THR A 194 -5.22 -17.41 -6.45
CA THR A 194 -4.52 -18.68 -6.22
C THR A 194 -5.48 -19.86 -6.25
N ARG A 195 -5.00 -21.00 -6.75
CA ARG A 195 -5.74 -22.27 -6.76
C ARG A 195 -5.01 -23.32 -5.95
N TYR A 196 -5.79 -24.11 -5.21
CA TYR A 196 -5.35 -25.26 -4.44
C TYR A 196 -6.22 -26.43 -4.87
N ALA A 197 -5.65 -27.47 -5.45
CA ALA A 197 -6.40 -28.60 -6.01
C ALA A 197 -5.99 -29.94 -5.39
N HIS A 198 -6.72 -30.98 -5.75
CA HIS A 198 -6.55 -32.36 -5.29
C HIS A 198 -6.76 -32.57 -3.79
N ASN A 199 -7.51 -31.69 -3.14
CA ASN A 199 -7.73 -31.76 -1.69
C ASN A 199 -8.57 -32.97 -1.29
N SER A 200 -8.36 -33.51 -0.09
CA SER A 200 -9.25 -34.51 0.50
C SER A 200 -10.52 -33.85 1.06
N THR A 201 -10.35 -32.72 1.74
CA THR A 201 -11.41 -31.97 2.44
C THR A 201 -11.27 -30.48 2.20
N ILE A 202 -12.38 -29.77 2.03
CA ILE A 202 -12.44 -28.31 1.94
C ILE A 202 -13.01 -27.77 3.24
N LEU A 203 -12.38 -26.74 3.82
CA LEU A 203 -12.74 -26.17 5.12
C LEU A 203 -13.37 -24.77 5.02
N VAL A 204 -13.48 -24.22 3.81
CA VAL A 204 -14.00 -22.88 3.55
C VAL A 204 -15.11 -22.89 2.50
N LYS A 205 -15.90 -21.83 2.44
CA LYS A 205 -17.04 -21.71 1.50
C LYS A 205 -16.85 -20.54 0.52
N PRO A 206 -17.48 -20.58 -0.68
CA PRO A 206 -17.48 -19.42 -1.58
C PRO A 206 -18.02 -18.17 -0.87
N GLY A 207 -17.39 -17.03 -1.11
CA GLY A 207 -17.70 -15.75 -0.47
C GLY A 207 -16.97 -15.51 0.85
N GLU A 208 -16.37 -16.53 1.48
CA GLU A 208 -15.65 -16.38 2.75
C GLU A 208 -14.38 -15.54 2.59
N LYS A 209 -14.10 -14.66 3.55
CA LYS A 209 -12.82 -13.93 3.63
C LYS A 209 -11.80 -14.79 4.37
N VAL A 210 -10.63 -14.94 3.79
CA VAL A 210 -9.54 -15.74 4.37
C VAL A 210 -8.30 -14.88 4.59
N LYS A 211 -7.54 -15.23 5.61
CA LYS A 211 -6.26 -14.60 5.93
C LYS A 211 -5.09 -15.44 5.45
N ARG A 212 -4.00 -14.80 5.07
CA ARG A 212 -2.73 -15.48 4.78
C ARG A 212 -2.35 -16.38 5.95
N GLY A 213 -2.05 -17.64 5.64
CA GLY A 213 -1.72 -18.67 6.62
C GLY A 213 -2.94 -19.43 7.17
N GLN A 214 -4.17 -18.97 6.95
CA GLN A 214 -5.38 -19.70 7.36
C GLN A 214 -5.46 -21.05 6.65
N ILE A 215 -5.79 -22.13 7.39
CA ILE A 215 -6.04 -23.45 6.79
C ILE A 215 -7.38 -23.38 6.04
N ILE A 216 -7.35 -23.70 4.76
CA ILE A 216 -8.52 -23.63 3.86
C ILE A 216 -8.98 -25.00 3.37
N ALA A 217 -8.09 -25.99 3.42
CA ALA A 217 -8.34 -27.34 2.96
C ALA A 217 -7.32 -28.30 3.60
N LEU A 218 -7.57 -29.59 3.42
CA LEU A 218 -6.62 -30.65 3.72
C LEU A 218 -6.21 -31.34 2.41
N SER A 219 -4.92 -31.58 2.23
CA SER A 219 -4.39 -32.18 1.00
C SER A 219 -4.92 -33.60 0.77
N GLY A 220 -4.83 -34.07 -0.46
CA GLY A 220 -5.25 -35.42 -0.78
C GLY A 220 -4.90 -35.81 -2.20
N ASP A 221 -5.74 -36.67 -2.74
CA ASP A 221 -5.56 -37.45 -3.96
C ASP A 221 -6.84 -37.41 -4.83
N THR A 222 -7.64 -36.34 -4.73
CA THR A 222 -8.90 -36.24 -5.49
C THR A 222 -8.69 -35.70 -6.90
N GLY A 223 -9.57 -36.09 -7.83
CA GLY A 223 -9.46 -35.70 -9.23
C GLY A 223 -8.51 -36.61 -9.99
N LEU A 224 -7.82 -36.07 -11.00
CA LEU A 224 -6.96 -36.84 -11.90
C LEU A 224 -5.50 -36.79 -11.43
N VAL A 225 -5.16 -37.64 -10.46
CA VAL A 225 -3.82 -37.69 -9.84
C VAL A 225 -3.35 -39.11 -9.56
N THR A 226 -2.04 -39.30 -9.44
CA THR A 226 -1.42 -40.59 -9.16
C THR A 226 -1.09 -40.81 -7.68
N ALA A 227 -0.94 -39.73 -6.91
CA ALA A 227 -0.58 -39.77 -5.50
C ALA A 227 -0.98 -38.46 -4.79
N SER A 228 -0.97 -38.49 -3.46
CA SER A 228 -1.30 -37.32 -2.64
C SER A 228 -0.30 -36.16 -2.84
N HIS A 229 -0.82 -35.00 -3.23
CA HIS A 229 -0.07 -33.76 -3.35
C HIS A 229 -1.02 -32.55 -3.36
N VAL A 230 -0.46 -31.36 -3.26
CA VAL A 230 -1.19 -30.11 -3.56
C VAL A 230 -0.71 -29.59 -4.90
N HIS A 231 -1.64 -29.46 -5.85
CA HIS A 231 -1.45 -28.69 -7.08
C HIS A 231 -1.77 -27.23 -6.79
N TYR A 232 -0.74 -26.38 -6.85
CA TYR A 232 -0.81 -24.97 -6.47
C TYR A 232 -0.53 -24.06 -7.66
N GLU A 233 -1.49 -23.18 -7.97
CA GLU A 233 -1.35 -22.19 -9.04
C GLU A 233 -1.36 -20.78 -8.47
N VAL A 234 -0.57 -19.90 -9.09
CA VAL A 234 -0.66 -18.45 -8.92
C VAL A 234 -1.08 -17.85 -10.25
N TRP A 235 -2.06 -16.97 -10.20
CA TRP A 235 -2.58 -16.26 -11.35
C TRP A 235 -2.40 -14.76 -11.12
N TYR A 236 -1.95 -14.05 -12.15
CA TYR A 236 -1.84 -12.60 -12.14
C TYR A 236 -2.47 -12.02 -13.41
N LYS A 237 -3.43 -11.11 -13.23
CA LYS A 237 -4.21 -10.48 -14.31
C LYS A 237 -4.80 -11.51 -15.29
N GLY A 238 -5.37 -12.59 -14.74
CA GLY A 238 -6.04 -13.65 -15.51
C GLY A 238 -5.11 -14.65 -16.20
N LYS A 239 -3.78 -14.56 -16.00
CA LYS A 239 -2.82 -15.51 -16.59
C LYS A 239 -2.10 -16.30 -15.49
N PRO A 240 -1.89 -17.62 -15.66
CA PRO A 240 -1.06 -18.39 -14.75
C PRO A 240 0.40 -17.90 -14.83
N VAL A 241 1.05 -17.83 -13.68
CA VAL A 241 2.44 -17.39 -13.53
C VAL A 241 3.21 -18.37 -12.64
N ASN A 242 4.53 -18.40 -12.77
CA ASN A 242 5.38 -19.31 -11.99
C ASN A 242 5.22 -19.07 -10.48
N PRO A 243 4.67 -20.02 -9.70
CA PRO A 243 4.45 -19.86 -8.26
C PRO A 243 5.74 -19.63 -7.46
N LEU A 244 6.88 -20.14 -7.92
CA LEU A 244 8.18 -20.01 -7.23
C LEU A 244 8.66 -18.55 -7.13
N LEU A 245 8.13 -17.65 -7.96
CA LEU A 245 8.40 -16.21 -7.85
C LEU A 245 7.77 -15.59 -6.59
N TYR A 246 6.78 -16.27 -6.00
CA TYR A 246 5.98 -15.77 -4.88
C TYR A 246 6.27 -16.53 -3.57
N VAL A 247 6.75 -17.77 -3.62
CA VAL A 247 6.97 -18.61 -2.43
C VAL A 247 8.45 -18.73 -2.02
N LYS A 248 9.17 -17.60 -1.97
CA LYS A 248 10.65 -17.58 -1.90
C LYS A 248 11.28 -18.00 -0.56
N SER A 249 10.59 -17.83 0.56
CA SER A 249 11.10 -18.27 1.87
C SER A 249 10.75 -19.74 2.10
N LYS A 250 11.75 -20.61 2.33
CA LYS A 250 11.46 -21.97 2.80
C LYS A 250 10.63 -21.89 4.08
N PRO A 251 9.62 -22.74 4.22
CA PRO A 251 8.71 -22.65 5.35
C PRO A 251 9.45 -22.89 6.67
N VAL A 252 9.58 -21.86 7.52
CA VAL A 252 9.98 -22.00 8.92
C VAL A 252 8.70 -22.23 9.70
N PHE A 253 8.37 -23.48 9.95
CA PHE A 253 7.31 -23.78 10.90
C PHE A 253 7.94 -24.53 12.07
N ALA A 254 7.75 -23.98 13.26
CA ALA A 254 8.06 -24.67 14.50
C ALA A 254 7.27 -26.00 14.50
N LYS A 255 7.98 -27.10 14.75
CA LYS A 255 7.33 -28.35 15.14
C LYS A 255 6.53 -28.04 16.41
N GLN A 256 5.22 -28.21 16.37
CA GLN A 256 4.41 -28.42 17.57
C GLN A 256 4.45 -29.90 17.91
#